data_AF-A0AAV4T263-F1
#
_entry.id   AF-A0AAV4T263-F1
#
_cell.length_a   1.000
_cell.length_b   1.000
_cell.length_c   1.000
_cell.angle_alpha   90.00
_cell.angle_beta   90.00
_cell.angle_gamma   90.00
#
_symmetry.space_group_name_H-M   'P 1'
#
loop_
_entity.id
_entity.type
_entity.pdbx_description
1 polymer ?
#
loop_
_entity_poly.entity_id
_entity_poly.type
_entity_poly.pdbx_seq_one_letter_code
_entity_poly.pdbx_strand_id
1 'polypeptide(L)'
;MPGDKIVCIDKIPVSKKGKEEIENIVKNVKDIMELEVIRPEGELSTRKRQTSLRRKESFTRKGTKMVTQDSQILLWRRERALLKLLLCEEDLLNAVLAGKEHFITPLRKHCNLITSIELDFLFVNIEEVGSVHEKHVQHLRRLTQGTEDNVGRLYQKQVDERFSVLRKYVSGLTLAKVLYKYKTINKTFREFVEVSMKT
;
A
#
# COMPACT_ATOMS: atom_id res chain seq x y z
N MET A 1 23.05 32.34 -19.76
CA MET A 1 21.64 32.31 -19.34
C MET A 1 20.77 31.79 -20.47
N PRO A 2 20.38 30.52 -20.46
CA PRO A 2 19.12 30.05 -21.02
C PRO A 2 18.25 29.56 -19.82
N GLY A 3 17.03 30.05 -19.58
CA GLY A 3 15.95 30.22 -20.54
C GLY A 3 15.03 29.00 -20.57
N ASP A 4 14.82 28.31 -19.44
CA ASP A 4 13.90 27.18 -19.38
C ASP A 4 12.45 27.65 -19.48
N LYS A 5 11.88 27.46 -20.69
CA LYS A 5 10.47 27.68 -20.99
C LYS A 5 9.60 26.74 -20.15
N ILE A 6 8.85 27.35 -19.24
CA ILE A 6 7.78 26.74 -18.46
C ILE A 6 6.61 26.47 -19.40
N VAL A 7 6.12 25.23 -19.44
CA VAL A 7 4.90 24.85 -20.19
C VAL A 7 3.89 24.31 -19.19
N CYS A 8 2.68 24.87 -19.22
CA CYS A 8 1.61 24.56 -18.28
C CYS A 8 0.80 23.35 -18.75
N ILE A 9 0.53 22.43 -17.83
CA ILE A 9 -0.57 21.46 -17.92
C ILE A 9 -1.36 21.63 -16.62
N ASP A 10 -2.65 21.92 -16.72
CA ASP A 10 -3.60 22.07 -15.60
C ASP A 10 -3.10 22.91 -14.40
N LYS A 11 -2.63 24.12 -14.69
CA LYS A 11 -2.35 25.21 -13.73
C LYS A 11 -1.32 24.92 -12.62
N ILE A 12 -0.37 24.01 -12.83
CA ILE A 12 0.80 23.87 -11.93
C ILE A 12 2.10 24.02 -12.73
N PRO A 13 2.98 24.99 -12.42
CA PRO A 13 4.26 25.12 -13.09
C PRO A 13 5.21 24.02 -12.61
N VAL A 14 5.54 23.07 -13.49
CA VAL A 14 6.51 21.99 -13.22
C VAL A 14 7.71 22.16 -14.15
N SER A 15 8.92 21.99 -13.63
CA SER A 15 10.15 22.03 -14.43
C SER A 15 10.17 20.86 -15.43
N LYS A 16 10.85 21.02 -16.58
CA LYS A 16 10.95 19.96 -17.62
C LYS A 16 11.43 18.62 -17.05
N LYS A 17 12.36 18.67 -16.09
CA LYS A 17 12.90 17.49 -15.41
C LYS A 17 11.85 16.77 -14.54
N GLY A 18 10.98 17.54 -13.86
CA GLY A 18 9.87 16.97 -13.08
C GLY A 18 8.78 16.33 -13.95
N LYS A 19 8.61 16.80 -15.18
CA LYS A 19 7.68 16.20 -16.15
C LYS A 19 8.16 14.83 -16.65
N GLU A 20 9.43 14.71 -17.00
CA GLU A 20 10.03 13.43 -17.43
C GLU A 20 10.00 12.38 -16.31
N GLU A 21 10.22 12.77 -15.05
CA GLU A 21 10.12 11.85 -13.91
C GLU A 21 8.68 11.35 -13.70
N ILE A 22 7.68 12.23 -13.81
CA ILE A 22 6.27 11.85 -13.68
C ILE A 22 5.81 10.98 -14.85
N GLU A 23 6.20 11.30 -16.09
CA GLU A 23 5.88 10.49 -17.27
C GLU A 23 6.54 9.11 -17.21
N ASN A 24 7.78 9.00 -16.70
CA ASN A 24 8.43 7.71 -16.48
C ASN A 24 7.76 6.88 -15.39
N ILE A 25 7.27 7.49 -14.31
CA ILE A 25 6.54 6.78 -13.26
C ILE A 25 5.20 6.28 -13.80
N VAL A 26 4.46 7.10 -14.55
CA VAL A 26 3.18 6.72 -15.15
C VAL A 26 3.35 5.61 -16.21
N LYS A 27 4.43 5.67 -17.00
CA LYS A 27 4.77 4.65 -17.99
C LYS A 27 5.13 3.31 -17.33
N ASN A 28 5.96 3.34 -16.29
CA ASN A 28 6.31 2.13 -15.53
C ASN A 28 5.08 1.48 -14.88
N VAL A 29 4.13 2.27 -14.37
CA VAL A 29 2.88 1.73 -13.80
C VAL A 29 2.00 1.11 -14.88
N LYS A 30 1.91 1.71 -16.08
CA LYS A 30 1.19 1.10 -17.21
C LYS A 30 1.83 -0.19 -17.71
N ASP A 31 3.14 -0.23 -17.85
CA ASP A 31 3.87 -1.40 -18.33
C ASP A 31 3.73 -2.60 -17.35
N ILE A 32 3.68 -2.32 -16.04
CA ILE A 32 3.41 -3.33 -15.01
C ILE A 32 1.96 -3.83 -15.07
N MET A 33 0.99 -2.95 -15.36
CA MET A 33 -0.42 -3.34 -15.49
C MET A 33 -0.72 -4.12 -16.78
N GLU A 34 0.00 -3.86 -17.88
CA GLU A 34 -0.18 -4.58 -19.15
C GLU A 34 0.48 -5.97 -19.14
N LEU A 35 1.54 -6.17 -18.35
CA LEU A 35 2.20 -7.47 -18.21
C LEU A 35 1.38 -8.53 -17.46
N GLU A 36 0.41 -8.15 -16.63
CA GLU A 36 -0.46 -9.11 -15.92
C GLU A 36 -1.68 -9.56 -16.75
N VAL A 37 -1.93 -8.97 -17.93
CA VAL A 37 -3.17 -9.20 -18.71
C VAL A 37 -2.99 -10.10 -19.94
N ILE A 38 -1.76 -10.46 -20.34
CA ILE A 38 -1.55 -11.29 -21.54
C ILE A 38 -1.07 -12.71 -21.16
N ARG A 39 -2.01 -13.59 -20.82
CA ARG A 39 -1.88 -15.03 -21.09
C ARG A 39 -2.85 -15.37 -22.23
N PRO A 40 -2.37 -15.83 -23.40
CA PRO A 40 -3.27 -16.17 -24.50
C PRO A 40 -4.09 -17.43 -24.15
N GLU A 41 -5.42 -17.31 -24.15
CA GLU A 41 -6.40 -18.41 -23.99
C GLU A 41 -6.43 -19.41 -25.17
N GLY A 42 -5.36 -19.53 -25.96
CA GLY A 42 -5.40 -20.14 -27.29
C GLY A 42 -5.01 -21.61 -27.43
N GLU A 43 -4.29 -22.23 -26.48
CA GLU A 43 -3.63 -23.53 -26.75
C GLU A 43 -4.32 -24.77 -26.16
N LEU A 44 -5.46 -24.63 -25.48
CA LEU A 44 -6.14 -25.77 -24.85
C LEU A 44 -7.22 -26.46 -25.73
N SER A 45 -7.49 -25.96 -26.94
CA SER A 45 -8.65 -26.40 -27.72
C SER A 45 -8.39 -27.50 -28.77
N THR A 46 -7.14 -27.80 -29.14
CA THR A 46 -6.87 -28.70 -30.30
C THR A 46 -6.33 -30.10 -29.97
N ARG A 47 -6.12 -30.46 -28.69
CA ARG A 47 -5.69 -31.82 -28.32
C ARG A 47 -6.80 -32.74 -27.80
N LYS A 48 -8.05 -32.46 -28.19
CA LYS A 48 -9.19 -33.38 -28.02
C LYS A 48 -9.50 -34.07 -29.36
N ARG A 49 -8.75 -35.11 -29.68
CA ARG A 49 -9.21 -36.28 -30.47
C ARG A 49 -8.04 -37.25 -30.61
N GLN A 50 -8.32 -38.54 -30.44
CA GLN A 50 -7.40 -39.69 -30.46
C GLN A 50 -6.57 -39.90 -29.19
N THR A 51 -7.19 -40.58 -28.22
CA THR A 51 -6.68 -41.79 -27.51
C THR A 51 -7.62 -42.13 -26.34
N SER A 52 -8.93 -42.07 -26.59
CA SER A 52 -9.91 -42.76 -25.76
C SER A 52 -9.81 -44.26 -26.05
N LEU A 53 -9.31 -45.08 -25.10
CA LEU A 53 -9.92 -46.36 -24.68
C LEU A 53 -9.00 -47.35 -23.94
N ARG A 54 -7.69 -47.12 -23.76
CA ARG A 54 -6.80 -48.16 -23.14
C ARG A 54 -6.03 -47.75 -21.88
N ARG A 55 -6.45 -46.70 -21.17
CA ARG A 55 -5.80 -46.21 -19.94
C ARG A 55 -6.79 -45.95 -18.79
N LYS A 56 -7.84 -46.76 -18.66
CA LYS A 56 -8.89 -46.51 -17.65
C LYS A 56 -8.68 -47.18 -16.28
N GLU A 57 -7.67 -48.05 -16.09
CA GLU A 57 -7.61 -48.85 -14.85
C GLU A 57 -6.33 -48.72 -14.01
N SER A 58 -5.29 -48.03 -14.47
CA SER A 58 -4.05 -47.84 -13.68
C SER A 58 -3.78 -46.40 -13.22
N PHE A 59 -4.65 -45.44 -13.57
CA PHE A 59 -4.45 -44.01 -13.26
C PHE A 59 -5.27 -43.48 -12.06
N THR A 60 -6.19 -44.26 -11.51
CA THR A 60 -7.20 -43.76 -10.55
C THR A 60 -6.75 -43.75 -9.08
N ARG A 61 -5.55 -44.24 -8.73
CA ARG A 61 -5.02 -44.16 -7.34
C ARG A 61 -3.79 -43.27 -7.15
N LYS A 62 -2.96 -43.07 -8.19
CA LYS A 62 -1.79 -42.17 -8.12
C LYS A 62 -2.13 -40.73 -8.50
N GLY A 63 -3.07 -40.52 -9.44
CA GLY A 63 -3.53 -39.18 -9.82
C GLY A 63 -4.25 -38.44 -8.69
N THR A 64 -5.09 -39.14 -7.92
CA THR A 64 -5.84 -38.54 -6.80
C THR A 64 -4.93 -38.08 -5.68
N LYS A 65 -3.89 -38.85 -5.33
CA LYS A 65 -2.90 -38.47 -4.31
C LYS A 65 -2.05 -37.26 -4.73
N MET A 66 -1.63 -37.17 -5.99
CA MET A 66 -0.93 -35.99 -6.52
C MET A 66 -1.83 -34.75 -6.52
N VAL A 67 -3.08 -34.87 -6.98
CA VAL A 67 -4.03 -33.74 -7.02
C VAL A 67 -4.35 -33.23 -5.60
N THR A 68 -4.44 -34.10 -4.59
CA THR A 68 -4.61 -33.69 -3.19
C THR A 68 -3.36 -33.02 -2.60
N GLN A 69 -2.16 -33.46 -2.99
CA GLN A 69 -0.92 -32.81 -2.56
C GLN A 69 -0.76 -31.43 -3.19
N ASP A 70 -1.08 -31.28 -4.49
CA ASP A 70 -1.03 -30.01 -5.19
C ASP A 70 -2.03 -29.00 -4.62
N SER A 71 -3.24 -29.44 -4.24
CA SER A 71 -4.23 -28.56 -3.60
C SER A 71 -3.81 -28.11 -2.20
N GLN A 72 -3.19 -28.99 -1.41
CA GLN A 72 -2.63 -28.64 -0.10
C GLN A 72 -1.47 -27.64 -0.21
N ILE A 73 -0.60 -27.80 -1.20
CA ILE A 73 0.49 -26.84 -1.46
C ILE A 73 -0.06 -25.47 -1.85
N LEU A 74 -1.10 -25.42 -2.68
CA LEU A 74 -1.75 -24.16 -3.07
C LEU A 74 -2.42 -23.46 -1.88
N LEU A 75 -3.12 -24.21 -1.02
CA LEU A 75 -3.71 -23.68 0.21
C LEU A 75 -2.65 -23.11 1.15
N TRP A 76 -1.55 -23.84 1.38
CA TRP A 76 -0.46 -23.36 2.23
C TRP A 76 0.20 -22.09 1.69
N ARG A 77 0.44 -22.02 0.37
CA ARG A 77 0.98 -20.81 -0.28
C ARG A 77 0.05 -19.62 -0.11
N ARG A 78 -1.26 -19.86 -0.21
CA ARG A 78 -2.29 -18.84 -0.02
C ARG A 78 -2.34 -18.34 1.42
N GLU A 79 -2.42 -19.24 2.40
CA GLU A 79 -2.40 -18.87 3.84
C GLU A 79 -1.14 -18.07 4.19
N ARG A 80 0.02 -18.51 3.69
CA ARG A 80 1.28 -17.79 3.87
C ARG A 80 1.24 -16.39 3.25
N ALA A 81 0.62 -16.22 2.09
CA ALA A 81 0.45 -14.91 1.47
C ALA A 81 -0.47 -13.99 2.28
N LEU A 82 -1.57 -14.53 2.82
CA LEU A 82 -2.49 -13.79 3.67
C LEU A 82 -1.85 -13.33 4.99
N LEU A 83 -1.06 -14.19 5.63
CA LEU A 83 -0.33 -13.82 6.84
C LEU A 83 0.71 -12.73 6.56
N LYS A 84 1.44 -12.83 5.45
CA LYS A 84 2.37 -11.76 5.03
C LYS A 84 1.66 -10.44 4.80
N LEU A 85 0.50 -10.46 4.13
CA LEU A 85 -0.31 -9.26 3.90
C LEU A 85 -0.75 -8.62 5.22
N LEU A 86 -1.24 -9.44 6.16
CA LEU A 86 -1.64 -8.97 7.48
C LEU A 86 -0.47 -8.31 8.22
N LEU A 87 0.69 -8.97 8.25
CA LEU A 87 1.89 -8.43 8.90
C LEU A 87 2.27 -7.06 8.31
N CYS A 88 2.25 -6.90 6.98
CA CYS A 88 2.55 -5.61 6.36
C CYS A 88 1.55 -4.51 6.74
N GLU A 89 0.26 -4.82 6.82
CA GLU A 89 -0.76 -3.85 7.21
C GLU A 89 -0.65 -3.49 8.70
N GLU A 90 -0.29 -4.46 9.55
CA GLU A 90 -0.01 -4.24 10.97
C GLU A 90 1.24 -3.39 11.20
N ASP A 91 2.33 -3.65 10.49
CA ASP A 91 3.57 -2.88 10.57
C ASP A 91 3.32 -1.42 10.20
N LEU A 92 2.55 -1.18 9.14
CA LEU A 92 2.15 0.17 8.73
C LEU A 92 1.32 0.86 9.83
N LEU A 93 0.31 0.17 10.36
CA LEU A 93 -0.54 0.71 11.44
C LEU A 93 0.30 1.04 12.69
N ASN A 94 1.19 0.13 13.09
CA ASN A 94 2.08 0.31 14.23
C ASN A 94 2.99 1.53 14.04
N ALA A 95 3.55 1.72 12.85
CA ALA A 95 4.34 2.91 12.54
C ALA A 95 3.53 4.22 12.67
N VAL A 96 2.27 4.22 12.23
CA VAL A 96 1.37 5.36 12.37
C VAL A 96 1.04 5.63 13.85
N LEU A 97 0.71 4.59 14.62
CA LEU A 97 0.39 4.70 16.04
C LEU A 97 1.59 5.19 16.86
N ALA A 98 2.77 4.62 16.63
CA ALA A 98 4.02 5.07 17.24
C ALA A 98 4.29 6.55 16.90
N GLY A 99 4.13 6.94 15.64
CA GLY A 99 4.27 8.34 15.23
C GLY A 99 3.31 9.29 15.98
N LYS A 100 2.07 8.85 16.21
CA LYS A 100 1.07 9.61 16.98
C LYS A 100 1.45 9.73 18.46
N GLU A 101 1.94 8.66 19.07
CA GLU A 101 2.31 8.62 20.48
C GLU A 101 3.59 9.42 20.76
N HIS A 102 4.61 9.28 19.92
CA HIS A 102 5.91 9.92 20.13
C HIS A 102 5.98 11.38 19.66
N PHE A 103 5.19 11.77 18.67
CA PHE A 103 5.26 13.12 18.09
C PHE A 103 3.97 13.93 18.25
N ILE A 104 2.83 13.42 17.77
CA ILE A 104 1.60 14.22 17.68
C ILE A 104 1.06 14.56 19.08
N THR A 105 0.95 13.55 19.95
CA THR A 105 0.37 13.72 21.29
C THR A 105 1.23 14.64 22.18
N PRO A 106 2.56 14.52 22.22
CA PRO A 106 3.40 15.44 22.98
C PRO A 106 3.41 16.85 22.39
N LEU A 107 3.45 17.01 21.05
CA LEU A 107 3.41 18.32 20.42
C LEU A 107 2.11 19.08 20.71
N ARG A 108 0.97 18.39 20.78
CA ARG A 108 -0.30 19.00 21.22
C ARG A 108 -0.25 19.53 22.64
N LYS A 109 0.51 18.89 23.53
CA LYS A 109 0.67 19.34 24.93
C LYS A 109 1.62 20.53 25.03
N HIS A 110 2.56 20.66 24.10
CA HIS A 110 3.56 21.73 24.08
C HIS A 110 3.20 22.83 23.07
N CYS A 111 2.14 23.60 23.36
CA CYS A 111 1.65 24.72 22.53
C CYS A 111 2.71 25.80 22.23
N ASN A 112 3.82 25.84 22.96
CA ASN A 112 4.92 26.78 22.76
C ASN A 112 5.83 26.39 21.58
N LEU A 113 5.81 25.12 21.14
CA LEU A 113 6.67 24.61 20.06
C LEU A 113 6.00 24.69 18.69
N ILE A 114 4.69 24.46 18.67
CA ILE A 114 3.89 24.41 17.45
C ILE A 114 2.46 24.85 17.73
N THR A 115 1.89 25.61 16.80
CA THR A 115 0.46 25.95 16.85
C THR A 115 -0.39 24.77 16.35
N SER A 116 -1.68 24.75 16.69
CA SER A 116 -2.59 23.71 16.18
C SER A 116 -2.62 23.65 14.65
N ILE A 117 -2.59 24.82 13.99
CA ILE A 117 -2.62 24.90 12.53
C ILE A 117 -1.34 24.33 11.93
N GLU A 118 -0.19 24.66 12.49
CA GLU A 118 1.09 24.11 12.03
C GLU A 118 1.18 22.60 12.27
N LEU A 119 0.59 22.10 13.36
CA LEU A 119 0.49 20.67 13.62
C LEU A 119 -0.32 19.95 12.54
N ASP A 120 -1.47 20.52 12.17
CA ASP A 120 -2.33 19.99 11.10
C ASP A 120 -1.60 20.00 9.75
N PHE A 121 -0.77 21.00 9.46
CA PHE A 121 0.06 21.00 8.26
C PHE A 121 1.22 20.00 8.31
N LEU A 122 1.83 19.81 9.48
CA LEU A 122 2.97 18.93 9.66
C LEU A 122 2.59 17.45 9.54
N PHE A 123 1.40 17.09 10.04
CA PHE A 123 0.90 15.72 10.07
C PHE A 123 -0.23 15.44 9.07
N VAL A 124 -0.70 16.48 8.36
CA VAL A 124 -1.77 16.40 7.37
C VAL A 124 -3.00 15.71 7.99
N ASN A 125 -3.41 14.57 7.46
CA ASN A 125 -4.50 13.75 7.98
C ASN A 125 -4.02 12.35 8.42
N ILE A 126 -2.79 12.22 8.92
CA ILE A 126 -2.23 10.92 9.31
C ILE A 126 -3.06 10.17 10.36
N GLU A 127 -3.75 10.88 11.25
CA GLU A 127 -4.66 10.25 12.23
C GLU A 127 -5.93 9.69 11.58
N GLU A 128 -6.44 10.35 10.53
CA GLU A 128 -7.55 9.84 9.72
C GLU A 128 -7.11 8.57 8.96
N VAL A 129 -5.91 8.59 8.37
CA VAL A 129 -5.29 7.41 7.74
C VAL A 129 -5.17 6.27 8.74
N GLY A 130 -4.66 6.56 9.95
CA GLY A 130 -4.52 5.59 11.03
C GLY A 130 -5.86 4.95 11.41
N SER A 131 -6.92 5.74 11.59
CA SER A 131 -8.25 5.22 11.93
C SER A 131 -8.84 4.31 10.85
N VAL A 132 -8.68 4.67 9.56
CA VAL A 132 -9.14 3.83 8.45
C VAL A 132 -8.34 2.54 8.36
N HIS A 133 -7.02 2.60 8.53
CA HIS A 133 -6.16 1.41 8.50
C HIS A 133 -6.37 0.50 9.71
N GLU A 134 -6.65 1.05 10.89
CA GLU A 134 -6.99 0.25 12.07
C GLU A 134 -8.22 -0.61 11.83
N LYS A 135 -9.30 -0.02 11.29
CA LYS A 135 -10.51 -0.77 10.91
C LYS A 135 -10.20 -1.85 9.88
N HIS A 136 -9.36 -1.54 8.89
CA HIS A 136 -8.95 -2.50 7.86
C HIS A 136 -8.19 -3.69 8.46
N VAL A 137 -7.17 -3.43 9.27
CA VAL A 137 -6.36 -4.47 9.95
C VAL A 137 -7.25 -5.34 10.84
N GLN A 138 -8.18 -4.76 11.59
CA GLN A 138 -9.11 -5.53 12.42
C GLN A 138 -9.98 -6.48 11.59
N HIS A 139 -10.49 -6.04 10.43
CA HIS A 139 -11.23 -6.91 9.52
C HIS A 139 -10.35 -7.98 8.89
N LEU A 140 -9.13 -7.63 8.48
CA LEU A 140 -8.18 -8.56 7.89
C LEU A 140 -7.77 -9.66 8.89
N ARG A 141 -7.51 -9.30 10.16
CA ARG A 141 -7.26 -10.26 11.25
C ARG A 141 -8.37 -11.31 11.37
N ARG A 142 -9.63 -10.86 11.38
CA ARG A 142 -10.79 -11.75 11.49
C ARG A 142 -10.87 -12.71 10.30
N LEU A 143 -10.60 -12.23 9.08
CA LEU A 143 -10.59 -13.07 7.88
C LEU A 143 -9.42 -14.07 7.87
N THR A 144 -8.25 -13.69 8.37
CA THR A 144 -7.09 -14.60 8.46
C THR A 144 -7.23 -15.65 9.57
N GLN A 145 -8.06 -15.40 10.59
CA GLN A 145 -8.33 -16.33 11.68
C GLN A 145 -9.58 -17.20 11.44
N GLY A 146 -10.46 -16.77 10.54
CA GLY A 146 -11.67 -17.48 10.14
C GLY A 146 -11.43 -18.45 8.98
N THR A 147 -12.40 -19.33 8.75
CA THR A 147 -12.46 -20.21 7.57
C THR A 147 -13.07 -19.53 6.34
N GLU A 148 -13.50 -18.27 6.47
CA GLU A 148 -14.15 -17.52 5.40
C GLU A 148 -13.16 -16.82 4.46
N ASP A 149 -13.14 -17.30 3.22
CA ASP A 149 -12.26 -16.84 2.15
C ASP A 149 -12.82 -15.63 1.39
N ASN A 150 -12.60 -14.42 1.89
CA ASN A 150 -13.08 -13.21 1.17
C ASN A 150 -12.21 -11.95 1.34
N VAL A 151 -10.88 -12.09 1.47
CA VAL A 151 -9.95 -10.94 1.55
C VAL A 151 -10.09 -10.00 0.35
N GLY A 152 -10.26 -10.53 -0.87
CA GLY A 152 -10.50 -9.70 -2.06
C GLY A 152 -11.75 -8.82 -1.95
N ARG A 153 -12.83 -9.35 -1.37
CA ARG A 153 -14.09 -8.59 -1.14
C ARG A 153 -13.90 -7.48 -0.10
N LEU A 154 -13.07 -7.71 0.92
CA LEU A 154 -12.72 -6.68 1.89
C LEU A 154 -12.02 -5.50 1.21
N TYR A 155 -10.99 -5.78 0.41
CA TYR A 155 -10.27 -4.74 -0.33
C TYR A 155 -11.19 -4.00 -1.30
N GLN A 156 -12.04 -4.72 -2.04
CA GLN A 156 -12.99 -4.10 -2.97
C GLN A 156 -13.95 -3.13 -2.26
N LYS A 157 -14.45 -3.48 -1.06
CA LYS A 157 -15.36 -2.61 -0.29
C LYS A 157 -14.69 -1.36 0.26
N GLN A 158 -13.39 -1.43 0.54
CA GLN A 158 -12.66 -0.37 1.26
C GLN A 158 -11.71 0.43 0.37
N VAL A 159 -11.61 0.07 -0.92
CA VAL A 159 -10.66 0.66 -1.86
C VAL A 159 -10.84 2.18 -1.93
N ASP A 160 -12.08 2.66 -2.14
CA ASP A 160 -12.35 4.09 -2.33
C ASP A 160 -12.02 4.91 -1.07
N GLU A 161 -12.44 4.43 0.10
CA GLU A 161 -12.18 5.09 1.38
C GLU A 161 -10.67 5.17 1.67
N ARG A 162 -9.95 4.03 1.56
CA ARG A 162 -8.50 3.97 1.80
C ARG A 162 -7.73 4.84 0.82
N PHE A 163 -8.06 4.79 -0.46
CA PHE A 163 -7.40 5.61 -1.47
C PHE A 163 -7.67 7.10 -1.27
N SER A 164 -8.90 7.47 -0.87
CA SER A 164 -9.26 8.86 -0.62
C SER A 164 -8.42 9.48 0.50
N VAL A 165 -8.35 8.82 1.66
CA VAL A 165 -7.60 9.34 2.82
C VAL A 165 -6.10 9.38 2.57
N LEU A 166 -5.55 8.37 1.89
CA LEU A 166 -4.13 8.32 1.51
C LEU A 166 -3.80 9.39 0.47
N ARG A 167 -4.67 9.63 -0.52
CA ARG A 167 -4.46 10.69 -1.52
C ARG A 167 -4.37 12.06 -0.86
N LYS A 168 -5.26 12.34 0.09
CA LYS A 168 -5.21 13.58 0.89
C LYS A 168 -3.88 13.70 1.65
N TYR A 169 -3.46 12.63 2.33
CA TYR A 169 -2.19 12.60 3.05
C TYR A 169 -0.99 12.90 2.14
N VAL A 170 -0.88 12.15 1.04
CA VAL A 170 0.21 12.28 0.07
C VAL A 170 0.25 13.67 -0.55
N SER A 171 -0.91 14.26 -0.86
CA SER A 171 -0.98 15.61 -1.42
C SER A 171 -0.45 16.69 -0.47
N GLY A 172 -0.60 16.50 0.85
CA GLY A 172 -0.11 17.42 1.88
C GLY A 172 1.38 17.26 2.23
N LEU A 173 2.02 16.14 1.87
CA LEU A 173 3.39 15.83 2.29
C LEU A 173 4.42 16.87 1.86
N THR A 174 4.23 17.50 0.70
CA THR A 174 5.15 18.54 0.21
C THR A 174 5.19 19.73 1.17
N LEU A 175 4.02 20.19 1.62
CA LEU A 175 3.92 21.30 2.57
C LEU A 175 4.44 20.90 3.94
N ALA A 176 4.09 19.70 4.41
CA ALA A 176 4.59 19.14 5.66
C ALA A 176 6.13 19.12 5.71
N LYS A 177 6.79 18.69 4.61
CA LYS A 177 8.26 18.67 4.49
C LYS A 177 8.87 20.07 4.57
N VAL A 178 8.25 21.08 3.95
CA VAL A 178 8.72 22.46 4.00
C VAL A 178 8.58 23.02 5.42
N LEU A 179 7.42 22.82 6.05
CA LEU A 179 7.18 23.27 7.42
C LEU A 179 8.13 22.59 8.41
N TYR A 180 8.37 21.29 8.27
CA TYR A 180 9.34 20.55 9.08
C TYR A 180 10.73 21.18 8.98
N LYS A 181 11.23 21.42 7.76
CA LYS A 181 12.53 22.07 7.55
C LYS A 181 12.60 23.44 8.23
N TYR A 182 11.56 24.26 8.08
CA TYR A 182 11.49 25.55 8.75
C TYR A 182 11.51 25.42 10.29
N LYS A 183 10.71 24.51 10.86
CA LYS A 183 10.63 24.30 12.31
C LYS A 183 11.93 23.77 12.91
N THR A 184 12.66 22.92 12.18
CA THR A 184 13.96 22.40 12.66
C THR A 184 15.06 23.47 12.80
N ILE A 185 14.87 24.67 12.26
CA ILE A 185 15.75 25.82 12.54
C ILE A 185 15.64 26.22 14.02
N ASN A 186 14.43 26.12 14.59
CA ASN A 186 14.22 26.36 16.01
C ASN A 186 14.90 25.25 16.83
N LYS A 187 15.85 25.64 17.69
CA LYS A 187 16.63 24.74 18.52
C LYS A 187 15.76 23.88 19.44
N THR A 188 14.77 24.45 20.11
CA THR A 188 13.93 23.70 21.06
C THR A 188 13.02 22.70 20.35
N PHE A 189 12.50 23.04 19.18
CA PHE A 189 11.74 22.09 18.36
C PHE A 189 12.62 20.93 17.87
N ARG A 190 13.84 21.21 17.41
CA ARG A 190 14.79 20.18 16.99
C ARG A 190 15.20 19.27 18.15
N GLU A 191 15.52 19.83 19.31
CA GLU A 191 15.83 19.06 20.53
C GLU A 191 14.66 18.15 20.91
N PHE A 192 13.41 18.65 20.82
CA PHE A 192 12.22 17.83 21.01
C PHE A 192 12.18 16.63 20.03
N VAL A 193 12.37 16.87 18.73
CA VAL A 193 12.36 15.79 17.72
C VAL A 193 13.45 14.75 17.99
N GLU A 194 14.66 15.19 18.34
CA GLU A 194 15.78 14.28 18.64
C GLU A 194 15.54 13.43 19.88
N VAL A 195 14.88 13.96 20.91
CA VAL A 195 14.48 13.19 22.09
C VAL A 195 13.39 12.19 21.72
N SER A 196 12.36 12.62 21.00
CA SER A 196 11.26 11.74 20.56
C SER A 196 11.72 10.61 19.64
N MET A 197 12.82 10.75 18.90
CA MET A 197 13.38 9.67 18.05
C MET A 197 14.21 8.63 18.81
N LYS A 198 14.66 8.93 20.03
CA LYS A 198 15.46 8.02 20.86
C LYS A 198 14.62 7.18 21.83
N THR A 199 13.32 7.48 21.91
CA THR A 199 12.35 6.81 22.78
C THR A 199 11.63 5.75 21.99
#